data_AF-A0A8T3SY28-F1
#
_entry.id   AF-A0A8T3SY28-F1
#
_cell.length_a   1.000
_cell.length_b   1.000
_cell.length_c   1.000
_cell.angle_alpha   90.00
_cell.angle_beta   90.00
_cell.angle_gamma   90.00
#
_symmetry.space_group_name_H-M   'P 1'
#
loop_
_entity.id
_entity.type
_entity.pdbx_description
1 polymer ?
#
loop_
_entity_poly.entity_id
_entity_poly.type
_entity_poly.pdbx_seq_one_letter_code
_entity_poly.pdbx_strand_id
1 'polypeptide(L)' 'MLDDHEIQQAIERSATNLEAIAERLVLMANHNGGRDNISVILVRACKSFPKKQAWQQRISGWI' A
#
# COMPACT_ATOMS: atom_id res chain seq x y z
N MET A 1 -8.68 -13.81 -6.75
CA MET A 1 -8.47 -12.37 -6.48
C MET A 1 -8.09 -12.23 -5.02
N LEU A 2 -7.08 -11.43 -4.69
CA LEU A 2 -6.66 -11.21 -3.30
C LEU A 2 -7.55 -10.13 -2.66
N ASP A 3 -7.83 -10.29 -1.37
CA ASP A 3 -8.45 -9.23 -0.58
C ASP A 3 -7.41 -8.27 0.03
N ASP A 4 -7.87 -7.11 0.50
CA ASP A 4 -7.01 -6.06 1.07
C ASP A 4 -6.23 -6.54 2.29
N HIS A 5 -6.80 -7.46 3.07
CA HIS A 5 -6.19 -7.99 4.28
C HIS A 5 -5.07 -8.99 3.93
N GLU A 6 -5.25 -9.84 2.91
CA GLU A 6 -4.20 -10.70 2.35
C GLU A 6 -3.04 -9.86 1.78
N ILE A 7 -3.35 -8.76 1.09
CA ILE A 7 -2.34 -7.82 0.58
C ILE A 7 -1.57 -7.18 1.73
N GLN A 8 -2.25 -6.69 2.76
CA GLN A 8 -1.62 -6.12 3.95
C GLN A 8 -0.68 -7.13 4.63
N GLN A 9 -1.15 -8.36 4.86
CA GLN A 9 -0.33 -9.39 5.46
C GLN A 9 0.93 -9.72 4.63
N ALA A 10 0.82 -9.73 3.30
CA ALA A 10 1.97 -9.94 2.43
C ALA A 10 3.00 -8.80 2.55
N ILE A 11 2.55 -7.56 2.67
CA ILE A 11 3.42 -6.38 2.87
C ILE A 11 4.10 -6.45 4.25
N GLU A 12 3.38 -6.77 5.31
CA GLU A 12 3.90 -6.81 6.68
C GLU A 12 4.94 -7.93 6.88
N ARG A 13 4.72 -9.09 6.26
CA ARG A 13 5.60 -10.27 6.42
C ARG A 13 6.93 -10.15 5.67
N SER A 14 6.98 -9.37 4.59
CA SER A 14 8.14 -9.32 3.67
C SER A 14 9.10 -8.15 3.90
N ALA A 15 9.01 -7.47 5.05
CA ALA A 15 9.96 -6.42 5.48
C ALA A 15 10.17 -5.29 4.45
N THR A 16 11.34 -4.63 4.47
CA THR A 16 11.60 -3.40 3.71
C THR A 16 11.93 -3.59 2.22
N ASN A 17 11.86 -4.81 1.69
CA ASN A 17 12.18 -5.07 0.28
C ASN A 17 10.90 -5.07 -0.58
N LEU A 18 10.71 -4.00 -1.37
CA LEU A 18 9.54 -3.86 -2.25
C LEU A 18 9.48 -4.92 -3.35
N GLU A 19 10.62 -5.38 -3.86
CA GLU A 19 10.67 -6.40 -4.91
C GLU A 19 10.17 -7.74 -4.38
N ALA A 20 10.64 -8.16 -3.20
CA ALA A 20 10.19 -9.39 -2.55
C ALA A 20 8.69 -9.35 -2.19
N ILE A 21 8.16 -8.17 -1.83
CA ILE A 21 6.71 -8.00 -1.62
C ILE A 21 5.96 -8.16 -2.94
N ALA A 22 6.44 -7.55 -4.03
CA ALA A 22 5.79 -7.63 -5.33
C ALA A 22 5.73 -9.07 -5.85
N GLU A 23 6.83 -9.80 -5.78
CA GLU A 23 6.89 -11.22 -6.14
C GLU A 23 5.92 -12.06 -5.29
N ARG A 24 5.88 -11.82 -3.98
CA ARG A 24 4.96 -12.51 -3.06
C ARG A 24 3.50 -12.28 -3.45
N LEU A 25 3.12 -11.05 -3.78
CA LEU A 25 1.76 -10.69 -4.19
C LEU A 25 1.38 -11.36 -5.52
N VAL A 26 2.30 -11.40 -6.49
CA VAL A 26 2.08 -12.11 -7.76
C VAL A 26 1.87 -13.61 -7.51
N LEU A 27 2.71 -14.24 -6.68
CA LEU A 27 2.56 -15.66 -6.33
C LEU A 27 1.23 -15.96 -5.63
N MET A 28 0.84 -15.13 -4.67
CA MET A 28 -0.43 -15.27 -3.96
C MET A 28 -1.62 -15.09 -4.91
N ALA A 29 -1.58 -14.10 -5.80
CA ALA A 29 -2.65 -13.87 -6.77
C ALA A 29 -2.76 -15.02 -7.78
N ASN A 30 -1.64 -15.57 -8.23
CA ASN A 30 -1.61 -16.77 -9.08
C ASN A 30 -2.27 -17.97 -8.39
N HIS A 31 -1.90 -18.24 -7.13
CA HIS A 31 -2.49 -19.34 -6.35
C HIS A 31 -4.00 -19.17 -6.11
N ASN A 32 -4.47 -17.94 -5.96
CA ASN A 32 -5.90 -17.62 -5.79
C ASN A 32 -6.68 -17.57 -7.14
N GLY A 33 -6.33 -18.47 -8.05
CA GLY A 33 -7.04 -18.70 -9.30
C GLY A 33 -6.71 -17.69 -10.40
N GLY A 34 -5.44 -17.30 -10.53
CA GLY A 34 -4.90 -16.35 -11.51
C GLY A 34 -5.18 -16.72 -12.97
N ARG A 35 -6.42 -16.48 -13.40
CA ARG A 35 -6.91 -16.73 -14.77
C ARG A 35 -6.83 -15.50 -15.66
N ASP A 36 -6.37 -14.39 -15.11
CA ASP A 36 -6.21 -13.10 -15.78
C ASP A 36 -4.82 -12.53 -15.45
N ASN A 37 -4.40 -11.50 -16.20
CA ASN A 37 -3.12 -10.84 -16.04
C ASN A 37 -3.01 -10.18 -14.65
N ILE A 38 -1.89 -10.46 -13.98
CA ILE A 38 -1.57 -9.87 -12.67
C ILE A 38 -0.47 -8.83 -12.87
N SER A 39 -0.68 -7.62 -12.36
CA SER A 39 0.32 -6.55 -12.32
C SER A 39 0.35 -5.97 -10.92
N VAL A 40 1.55 -5.75 -10.38
CA VAL A 40 1.76 -5.23 -9.03
C VAL A 40 2.70 -4.04 -9.08
N ILE A 41 2.31 -2.93 -8.45
CA ILE A 41 3.14 -1.73 -8.28
C ILE A 41 3.16 -1.40 -6.80
N LEU A 42 4.36 -1.22 -6.23
CA LEU A 42 4.53 -0.88 -4.83
C LEU A 42 5.37 0.39 -4.70
N VAL A 43 4.93 1.27 -3.80
CA VAL A 43 5.58 2.54 -3.52
C VAL A 43 5.74 2.70 -2.02
N ARG A 44 6.95 3.09 -1.59
CA ARG A 44 7.24 3.43 -0.19
C ARG A 44 7.28 4.93 -0.02
N ALA A 45 6.49 5.47 0.90
CA ALA A 45 6.63 6.86 1.31
C ALA A 45 7.95 7.04 2.10
N CYS A 46 8.96 7.67 1.50
CA CYS A 46 10.29 7.85 2.12
C CYS A 46 10.30 8.87 3.26
N LYS A 47 9.27 9.71 3.38
CA LYS A 47 9.13 10.72 4.43
C LYS A 47 7.69 10.75 4.90
N SER A 48 7.47 11.07 6.18
CA SER A 48 6.16 11.49 6.66
C SER A 48 5.70 12.64 5.75
N PHE A 49 4.50 12.52 5.18
CA PHE A 49 3.84 13.57 4.42
C PHE A 49 2.74 14.17 5.30
N PRO A 50 3.08 14.87 6.41
CA PRO A 50 2.07 15.49 7.22
C PRO A 50 1.40 16.56 6.36
N LYS A 51 0.09 16.48 6.21
CA LYS A 51 -0.70 17.56 5.61
C LYS A 51 -0.37 18.82 6.42
N LYS A 52 0.30 19.81 5.81
CA LYS A 52 0.50 21.12 6.44
C LYS A 52 -0.89 21.73 6.64
N GLN A 53 -1.54 21.46 7.76
CA GLN A 53 -2.66 22.27 8.20
C GLN A 53 -2.07 23.63 8.50
N ALA A 54 -2.22 24.56 7.56
CA ALA A 54 -1.91 25.96 7.79
C ALA A 54 -2.72 26.38 9.02
N TRP A 55 -2.07 26.98 10.00
CA TRP A 55 -2.72 27.54 11.20
C TRP A 55 -3.93 28.42 10.82
N GLN A 56 -3.91 29.03 9.64
CA GLN A 56 -4.99 29.79 9.02
C GLN A 56 -6.29 28.99 8.84
N GLN A 57 -6.22 27.70 8.49
CA GLN A 57 -7.38 26.81 8.38
C GLN A 57 -7.99 26.46 9.74
N ARG A 58 -7.21 26.53 10.83
CA ARG A 58 -7.73 26.32 12.19
C ARG A 58 -8.53 27.52 12.68
N ILE A 59 -8.18 28.73 12.24
CA ILE A 59 -8.85 29.98 12.67
C ILE A 59 -10.10 30.27 11.82
N SER A 60 -10.10 29.92 10.53
CA SER A 60 -11.27 30.12 9.66
C SER A 60 -12.45 29.17 9.94
N GLY A 61 -12.28 28.17 10.82
CA GLY A 61 -13.38 27.32 11.29
C GLY A 61 -14.00 27.82 12.59
N TRP A 62 -13.49 28.92 13.16
CA TRP A 62 -13.97 29.54 14.41
C TRP A 62 -14.67 30.88 14.18
N ILE A 63 -14.69 31.38 12.94
CA ILE A 63 -15.45 32.54 12.48
C ILE A 63 -16.50 32.02 11.51
#